data_AF-A0A9P5KA11-F1
#
_entry.id   AF-A0A9P5KA11-F1
#
_cell.length_a   1.000
_cell.length_b   1.000
_cell.length_c   1.000
_cell.angle_alpha   90.00
_cell.angle_beta   90.00
_cell.angle_gamma   90.00
#
_symmetry.space_group_name_H-M   'P 1'
#
loop_
_entity.id
_entity.type
_entity.pdbx_description
1 polymer ?
#
loop_
_entity_poly.entity_id
_entity_poly.type
_entity_poly.pdbx_seq_one_letter_code
_entity_poly.pdbx_strand_id
1 'polypeptide(L)'
;MEPVALGLWGHLHYMWWTLITIITSGSANTVMPQGWTLAAEYQGSLLVFLSCLAFLKMAPMVRMSFTVLLLNYFFYLRNSYSCLFLAGMLIADFRHLRAKMPGLPIMARKITTVTSWLLLVPIIFLGCWPMHGNAFAAPGYSWFIEFDTYGFGPQTFFQATCAVALVVVLENLPPLQRLLNTKLVLYLGEISYSLYLVHWGCGKNFLTYGLKLEMIEAGYSLIASWGSLFVLTMVLCFWLGDVHWRLVDQKSVRFSHWLSRSLGI
;
A
#
# COMPACT_ATOMS: atom_id res chain seq x y z
N MET A 1 -18.67 18.07 -12.59
CA MET A 1 -19.44 16.81 -12.63
C MET A 1 -19.69 16.53 -14.09
N GLU A 2 -19.09 15.47 -14.64
CA GLU A 2 -19.42 14.99 -15.98
C GLU A 2 -20.91 14.63 -16.06
N PRO A 3 -21.54 14.70 -17.25
CA PRO A 3 -22.98 14.48 -17.37
C PRO A 3 -23.38 13.11 -16.81
N VAL A 4 -24.50 13.08 -16.08
CA VAL A 4 -25.12 11.83 -15.62
C VAL A 4 -25.36 10.97 -16.84
N ALA A 5 -24.73 9.80 -16.88
CA ALA A 5 -24.90 8.85 -17.96
C ALA A 5 -26.39 8.57 -18.22
N LEU A 6 -26.86 8.74 -19.45
CA LEU A 6 -28.25 8.43 -19.82
C LEU A 6 -28.33 6.99 -20.34
N GLY A 7 -29.22 6.20 -19.75
CA GLY A 7 -29.43 4.79 -20.11
C GLY A 7 -28.32 3.84 -19.64
N LEU A 8 -28.56 2.53 -19.79
CA LEU A 8 -27.63 1.49 -19.34
C LEU A 8 -26.26 1.58 -20.03
N TRP A 9 -26.23 1.82 -21.34
CA TRP A 9 -24.98 1.92 -22.09
C TRP A 9 -24.14 3.13 -21.71
N GLY A 10 -24.78 4.27 -21.45
CA GLY A 10 -24.10 5.44 -20.92
C GLY A 10 -23.42 5.11 -19.59
N HIS A 11 -24.11 4.38 -18.70
CA HIS A 11 -23.56 4.03 -17.38
C HIS A 11 -22.38 3.07 -17.49
N LEU A 12 -22.50 2.03 -18.32
CA LEU A 12 -21.41 1.08 -18.53
C LEU A 12 -20.19 1.75 -19.16
N HIS A 13 -20.38 2.62 -20.14
CA HIS A 13 -19.31 3.42 -20.74
C HIS A 13 -18.64 4.34 -19.71
N TYR A 14 -19.45 5.04 -18.90
CA TYR A 14 -18.96 5.90 -17.83
C TYR A 14 -18.14 5.13 -16.79
N MET A 15 -18.65 3.99 -16.33
CA MET A 15 -17.91 3.14 -15.39
C MET A 15 -16.60 2.63 -16.00
N TRP A 16 -16.62 2.18 -17.25
CA TRP A 16 -15.41 1.71 -17.95
C TRP A 16 -14.33 2.80 -17.99
N TRP A 17 -14.68 4.01 -18.46
CA TRP A 17 -13.74 5.13 -18.51
C TRP A 17 -13.26 5.56 -17.12
N THR A 18 -14.12 5.46 -16.13
CA THR A 18 -13.74 5.74 -14.74
C THR A 18 -12.70 4.73 -14.25
N LEU A 19 -12.89 3.43 -14.51
CA LEU A 19 -11.91 2.39 -14.15
C LEU A 19 -10.57 2.59 -14.87
N ILE A 20 -10.60 2.92 -16.17
CA ILE A 20 -9.38 3.25 -16.92
C ILE A 20 -8.66 4.45 -16.31
N THR A 21 -9.39 5.52 -16.00
CA THR A 21 -8.84 6.71 -15.33
C THR A 21 -8.21 6.37 -13.99
N ILE A 22 -8.87 5.54 -13.17
CA ILE A 22 -8.36 5.10 -11.87
C ILE A 22 -7.02 4.37 -12.02
N ILE A 23 -6.91 3.45 -12.98
CA ILE A 23 -5.70 2.61 -13.17
C ILE A 23 -4.56 3.37 -13.86
N THR A 24 -4.86 4.40 -14.66
CA THR A 24 -3.85 5.10 -15.46
C THR A 24 -3.37 6.41 -14.86
N SER A 25 -4.27 7.17 -14.22
CA SER A 25 -3.98 8.54 -13.77
C SER A 25 -3.88 8.68 -12.24
N GLY A 26 -4.42 7.73 -11.48
CA GLY A 26 -4.48 7.81 -10.01
C GLY A 26 -5.36 8.96 -9.51
N SER A 27 -6.32 9.42 -10.32
CA SER A 27 -7.22 10.52 -9.93
C SER A 27 -8.20 10.08 -8.84
N ALA A 28 -8.35 10.92 -7.80
CA ALA A 28 -9.40 10.79 -6.79
C ALA A 28 -10.75 11.35 -7.25
N ASN A 29 -10.80 12.07 -8.37
CA ASN A 29 -12.03 12.65 -8.93
C ASN A 29 -12.80 11.62 -9.76
N THR A 30 -13.17 10.50 -9.14
CA THR A 30 -13.79 9.35 -9.78
C THR A 30 -14.93 8.80 -8.93
N VAL A 31 -15.70 7.84 -9.44
CA VAL A 31 -16.76 7.14 -8.66
C VAL A 31 -16.19 6.36 -7.46
N MET A 32 -14.89 6.11 -7.44
CA MET A 32 -14.16 5.45 -6.37
C MET A 32 -12.98 6.33 -5.93
N PRO A 33 -13.23 7.42 -5.18
CA PRO A 33 -12.20 8.38 -4.82
C PRO A 33 -11.05 7.77 -4.01
N GLN A 34 -11.34 6.69 -3.27
CA GLN A 34 -10.33 5.92 -2.55
C GLN A 34 -9.32 5.26 -3.49
N GLY A 35 -9.69 4.98 -4.74
CA GLY A 35 -8.94 4.23 -5.76
C GLY A 35 -7.67 4.89 -6.29
N TRP A 36 -7.34 6.10 -5.82
CA TRP A 36 -6.25 6.92 -6.36
C TRP A 36 -4.86 6.25 -6.28
N THR A 37 -4.63 5.33 -5.33
CA THR A 37 -3.36 4.58 -5.24
C THR A 37 -3.26 3.45 -6.25
N LEU A 38 -4.37 2.96 -6.82
CA LEU A 38 -4.37 1.81 -7.73
C LEU A 38 -3.47 1.99 -8.95
N ALA A 39 -3.39 3.20 -9.50
CA ALA A 39 -2.49 3.49 -10.61
C ALA A 39 -1.02 3.27 -10.23
N ALA A 40 -0.60 3.78 -9.08
CA ALA A 40 0.77 3.62 -8.59
C ALA A 40 1.08 2.14 -8.29
N GLU A 41 0.13 1.43 -7.66
CA GLU A 41 0.26 0.00 -7.37
C GLU A 41 0.38 -0.85 -8.66
N TYR A 42 -0.44 -0.54 -9.67
CA TYR A 42 -0.43 -1.23 -10.96
C TYR A 42 0.88 -0.99 -11.72
N GLN A 43 1.30 0.28 -11.84
CA GLN A 43 2.55 0.65 -12.52
C GLN A 43 3.78 0.07 -11.80
N GLY A 44 3.82 0.13 -10.47
CA GLY A 44 4.88 -0.44 -9.66
C GLY A 44 4.97 -1.96 -9.77
N SER A 45 3.82 -2.65 -9.74
CA SER A 45 3.76 -4.10 -9.94
C SER A 45 4.24 -4.50 -11.33
N LEU A 46 3.86 -3.75 -12.37
CA LEU A 46 4.34 -3.97 -13.73
C LEU A 46 5.85 -3.75 -13.84
N LEU A 47 6.39 -2.71 -13.18
CA LEU A 47 7.83 -2.45 -13.13
C LEU A 47 8.59 -3.64 -12.51
N VAL A 48 8.11 -4.18 -11.38
CA VAL A 48 8.72 -5.37 -10.75
C VAL A 48 8.62 -6.59 -11.66
N PHE A 49 7.44 -6.85 -12.24
CA PHE A 49 7.23 -7.98 -13.14
C PHE A 49 8.16 -7.94 -14.36
N LEU A 50 8.22 -6.78 -15.03
CA LEU A 50 9.09 -6.58 -16.19
C LEU A 50 10.57 -6.67 -15.80
N SER A 51 10.95 -6.17 -14.63
CA SER A 51 12.33 -6.31 -14.11
C SER A 51 12.68 -7.78 -13.86
N CYS A 52 11.79 -8.55 -13.25
CA CYS A 52 11.96 -10.00 -13.07
C CYS A 52 12.13 -10.73 -14.40
N LEU A 53 11.35 -10.37 -15.43
CA LEU A 53 11.45 -10.94 -16.76
C LEU A 53 12.76 -10.54 -17.47
N ALA A 54 13.15 -9.27 -17.40
CA ALA A 54 14.39 -8.77 -17.98
C ALA A 54 15.65 -9.39 -17.32
N PHE A 55 15.59 -9.65 -16.02
CA PHE A 55 16.73 -10.16 -15.25
C PHE A 55 16.68 -11.68 -15.00
N LEU A 56 15.76 -12.40 -15.64
CA LEU A 56 15.48 -13.82 -15.39
C LEU A 56 16.73 -14.71 -15.45
N LYS A 57 17.64 -14.44 -16.40
CA LYS A 57 18.87 -15.22 -16.62
C LYS A 57 20.13 -14.59 -16.04
N MET A 58 20.01 -13.47 -15.32
CA MET A 58 21.17 -12.77 -14.76
C MET A 58 21.60 -13.37 -13.43
N ALA A 59 22.92 -13.37 -13.18
CA ALA A 59 23.45 -13.71 -11.86
C ALA A 59 22.98 -12.67 -10.81
N PRO A 60 22.76 -13.06 -9.53
CA PRO A 60 22.16 -12.18 -8.52
C PRO A 60 22.87 -10.83 -8.33
N MET A 61 24.20 -10.83 -8.27
CA MET A 61 24.97 -9.58 -8.10
C MET A 61 24.77 -8.62 -9.28
N VAL A 62 24.75 -9.15 -10.51
CA VAL A 62 24.54 -8.38 -11.73
C VAL A 62 23.12 -7.81 -11.75
N ARG A 63 22.11 -8.64 -11.46
CA ARG A 63 20.71 -8.21 -11.33
C ARG A 63 20.56 -7.08 -10.32
N MET A 64 21.18 -7.21 -9.13
CA MET A 64 21.12 -6.18 -8.10
C MET A 64 21.76 -4.87 -8.56
N SER A 65 22.90 -4.92 -9.26
CA SER A 65 23.53 -3.72 -9.84
C SER A 65 22.59 -3.00 -10.83
N PHE A 66 21.92 -3.73 -11.72
CA PHE A 66 20.93 -3.13 -12.63
C PHE A 66 19.70 -2.60 -11.89
N THR A 67 19.25 -3.29 -10.84
CA THR A 67 18.12 -2.84 -10.02
C THR A 67 18.48 -1.55 -9.26
N VAL A 68 19.72 -1.43 -8.75
CA VAL A 68 20.23 -0.19 -8.16
C VAL A 68 20.31 0.92 -9.21
N LEU A 69 20.76 0.63 -10.43
CA LEU A 69 20.79 1.62 -11.51
C LEU A 69 19.39 2.14 -11.84
N LEU A 70 18.40 1.25 -11.97
CA LEU A 70 16.99 1.63 -12.16
C LEU A 70 16.45 2.45 -10.98
N LEU A 71 16.80 2.09 -9.75
CA LEU A 71 16.40 2.84 -8.55
C LEU A 71 16.97 4.26 -8.61
N ASN A 72 18.25 4.42 -8.94
CA ASN A 72 18.87 5.74 -9.09
C ASN A 72 18.23 6.55 -10.22
N TYR A 73 17.86 5.92 -11.33
CA TYR A 73 17.13 6.56 -12.43
C TYR A 73 15.77 7.10 -11.97
N PHE A 74 14.94 6.28 -11.29
CA PHE A 74 13.66 6.75 -10.78
C PHE A 74 13.79 7.76 -9.63
N PHE A 75 14.85 7.65 -8.84
CA PHE A 75 15.18 8.64 -7.80
C PHE A 75 15.52 9.99 -8.43
N TYR A 76 16.31 9.99 -9.51
CA TYR A 76 16.59 11.18 -10.31
C TYR A 76 15.32 11.80 -10.87
N LEU A 77 14.39 10.98 -11.37
CA LEU A 77 13.06 11.42 -11.85
C LEU A 77 12.07 11.83 -10.74
N ARG A 78 12.47 11.74 -9.47
CA ARG A 78 11.60 12.03 -8.30
C ARG A 78 10.35 11.14 -8.21
N ASN A 79 10.39 9.95 -8.79
CA ASN A 79 9.29 8.99 -8.69
C ASN A 79 9.46 8.09 -7.46
N SER A 80 8.90 8.52 -6.33
CA SER A 80 9.01 7.81 -5.05
C SER A 80 8.36 6.43 -5.08
N TYR A 81 7.24 6.26 -5.78
CA TYR A 81 6.55 4.97 -5.88
C TYR A 81 7.43 3.92 -6.56
N SER A 82 7.96 4.20 -7.75
CA SER A 82 8.88 3.27 -8.43
C SER A 82 10.10 2.93 -7.58
N CYS A 83 10.64 3.91 -6.83
CA CYS A 83 11.75 3.68 -5.91
C CYS A 83 11.37 2.68 -4.80
N LEU A 84 10.17 2.76 -4.23
CA LEU A 84 9.69 1.84 -3.19
C LEU A 84 9.60 0.40 -3.71
N PHE A 85 9.03 0.20 -4.90
CA PHE A 85 8.92 -1.12 -5.52
C PHE A 85 10.30 -1.73 -5.80
N LEU A 86 11.22 -0.95 -6.36
CA LEU A 86 12.59 -1.41 -6.62
C LEU A 86 13.38 -1.65 -5.33
N ALA A 87 13.17 -0.85 -4.29
CA ALA A 87 13.77 -1.08 -2.97
C ALA A 87 13.27 -2.40 -2.37
N GLY A 88 11.98 -2.73 -2.50
CA GLY A 88 11.44 -4.03 -2.11
C GLY A 88 12.10 -5.20 -2.85
N MET A 89 12.31 -5.05 -4.16
CA MET A 89 13.05 -6.03 -4.98
C MET A 89 14.49 -6.22 -4.49
N LEU A 90 15.19 -5.14 -4.16
CA LEU A 90 16.55 -5.19 -3.59
C LEU A 90 16.58 -5.85 -2.22
N ILE A 91 15.63 -5.52 -1.32
CA ILE A 91 15.52 -6.16 0.00
C ILE A 91 15.34 -7.66 -0.17
N ALA A 92 14.47 -8.09 -1.09
CA ALA A 92 14.28 -9.51 -1.38
C ALA A 92 15.59 -10.17 -1.84
N ASP A 93 16.33 -9.56 -2.75
CA ASP A 93 17.63 -10.10 -3.19
C ASP A 93 18.66 -10.17 -2.06
N PHE A 94 18.76 -9.12 -1.23
CA PHE A 94 19.63 -9.12 -0.05
C PHE A 94 19.26 -10.22 0.93
N ARG A 95 17.97 -10.47 1.16
CA ARG A 95 17.49 -11.55 2.03
C ARG A 95 17.91 -12.93 1.52
N HIS A 96 17.81 -13.18 0.22
CA HIS A 96 18.25 -14.44 -0.39
C HIS A 96 19.78 -14.61 -0.31
N LEU A 97 20.56 -13.54 -0.50
CA LEU A 97 22.01 -13.58 -0.32
C LEU A 97 22.39 -13.83 1.14
N ARG A 98 21.72 -13.15 2.08
CA ARG A 98 21.97 -13.30 3.52
C ARG A 98 21.70 -14.71 4.00
N ALA A 99 20.68 -15.39 3.46
CA ALA A 99 20.38 -16.78 3.79
C ALA A 99 21.50 -17.78 3.42
N LYS A 100 22.40 -17.42 2.48
CA LYS A 100 23.55 -18.26 2.09
C LYS A 100 24.79 -18.04 2.96
N MET A 101 24.81 -16.99 3.78
CA MET A 101 25.94 -16.64 4.62
C MET A 101 25.82 -17.28 6.01
N PRO A 102 26.95 -17.50 6.73
CA PRO A 102 26.89 -17.97 8.10
C PRO A 102 26.10 -16.99 8.99
N GLY A 103 25.48 -17.56 10.04
CA GLY A 103 24.76 -16.79 11.05
C GLY A 103 25.64 -15.70 11.67
N LEU A 104 25.00 -14.60 12.07
CA LEU A 104 25.73 -13.52 12.76
C LEU A 104 26.22 -14.04 14.12
N PRO A 105 27.42 -13.64 14.57
CA PRO A 105 27.85 -13.86 15.94
C PRO A 105 26.81 -13.32 16.94
N ILE A 106 26.71 -13.94 18.12
CA ILE A 106 25.69 -13.60 19.13
C ILE A 106 25.72 -12.11 19.48
N MET A 107 26.91 -11.53 19.64
CA MET A 107 27.06 -10.10 19.96
C MET A 107 26.52 -9.21 18.84
N ALA A 108 26.87 -9.48 17.59
CA ALA A 108 26.38 -8.74 16.43
C ALA A 108 24.85 -8.84 16.29
N ARG A 109 24.27 -10.02 16.57
CA ARG A 109 22.82 -10.21 16.59
C ARG A 109 22.13 -9.41 17.70
N LYS A 110 22.73 -9.33 18.90
CA LYS A 110 22.20 -8.50 19.99
C LYS A 110 22.24 -7.01 19.63
N ILE A 111 23.38 -6.53 19.11
CA ILE A 111 23.55 -5.13 18.69
C ILE A 111 22.51 -4.78 17.63
N THR A 112 22.39 -5.58 16.56
CA THR A 112 21.40 -5.34 15.50
C THR A 112 19.98 -5.31 16.04
N THR A 113 19.59 -6.24 16.91
CA THR A 113 18.25 -6.26 17.53
C THR A 113 18.00 -5.00 18.37
N VAL A 114 18.96 -4.57 19.20
CA VAL A 114 18.83 -3.37 20.04
C VAL A 114 18.75 -2.12 19.17
N THR A 115 19.62 -1.98 18.17
CA THR A 115 19.57 -0.88 17.21
C THR A 115 18.25 -0.84 16.47
N SER A 116 17.72 -2.00 16.05
CA SER A 116 16.40 -2.10 15.41
C SER A 116 15.27 -1.61 16.32
N TRP A 117 15.28 -1.95 17.62
CA TRP A 117 14.31 -1.42 18.58
C TRP A 117 14.43 0.10 18.75
N LEU A 118 15.65 0.62 18.84
CA LEU A 118 15.90 2.06 19.00
C LEU A 118 15.46 2.85 17.76
N LEU A 119 15.64 2.27 16.56
CA LEU A 119 15.24 2.90 15.29
C LEU A 119 13.75 2.78 15.00
N LEU A 120 13.04 1.82 15.59
CA LEU A 120 11.63 1.57 15.26
C LEU A 120 10.75 2.80 15.51
N VAL A 121 10.88 3.43 16.67
CA VAL A 121 10.09 4.61 17.05
C VAL A 121 10.33 5.80 16.13
N PRO A 122 11.57 6.26 15.87
CA PRO A 122 11.81 7.38 14.96
C PRO A 122 11.40 7.06 13.53
N ILE A 123 11.55 5.81 13.06
CA ILE A 123 11.09 5.40 11.72
C ILE A 123 9.56 5.53 11.62
N ILE A 124 8.82 5.05 12.62
CA ILE A 124 7.35 5.17 12.62
C ILE A 124 6.95 6.65 12.70
N PHE A 125 7.59 7.43 13.58
CA PHE A 125 7.30 8.86 13.73
C PHE A 125 7.50 9.64 12.43
N LEU A 126 8.65 9.48 11.77
CA LEU A 126 8.95 10.16 10.49
C LEU A 126 8.14 9.59 9.33
N GLY A 127 7.83 8.29 9.36
CA GLY A 127 6.91 7.65 8.40
C GLY A 127 5.48 8.17 8.52
N CYS A 128 5.08 8.70 9.68
CA CYS A 128 3.80 9.37 9.90
C CYS A 128 3.84 10.87 9.58
N TRP A 129 4.63 11.30 8.58
CA TRP A 129 4.74 12.71 8.20
C TRP A 129 3.36 13.35 7.93
N PRO A 130 3.04 14.54 8.50
CA PRO A 130 1.74 15.18 8.33
C PRO A 130 1.41 15.47 6.86
N MET A 131 0.22 15.04 6.42
CA MET A 131 -0.25 15.23 5.03
C MET A 131 -0.94 16.57 4.78
N HIS A 132 -1.36 17.26 5.85
CA HIS A 132 -2.14 18.49 5.77
C HIS A 132 -1.55 19.56 6.70
N GLY A 133 -1.58 20.81 6.23
CA GLY A 133 -1.04 21.95 6.97
C GLY A 133 0.50 22.04 6.94
N ASN A 134 1.05 22.92 7.77
CA ASN A 134 2.49 23.08 7.90
C ASN A 134 3.07 22.01 8.83
N ALA A 135 3.62 20.94 8.26
CA ALA A 135 4.24 19.86 9.03
C ALA A 135 5.34 20.36 9.98
N PHE A 136 6.09 21.40 9.59
CA PHE A 136 7.18 21.95 10.40
C PHE A 136 6.71 22.77 11.60
N ALA A 137 5.42 23.09 11.70
CA ALA A 137 4.85 23.68 12.91
C ALA A 137 4.60 22.63 14.01
N ALA A 138 4.57 21.34 13.65
CA ALA A 138 4.36 20.26 14.61
C ALA A 138 5.66 19.93 15.36
N PRO A 139 5.60 19.65 16.68
CA PRO A 139 6.76 19.26 17.46
C PRO A 139 7.49 18.04 16.87
N GLY A 140 8.82 18.09 16.83
CA GLY A 140 9.69 17.03 16.32
C GLY A 140 9.95 17.12 14.81
N TYR A 141 8.93 17.42 13.99
CA TYR A 141 9.12 17.60 12.54
C TYR A 141 9.86 18.90 12.21
N SER A 142 9.74 19.92 13.05
CA SER A 142 10.48 21.19 12.92
C SER A 142 12.00 21.03 12.89
N TRP A 143 12.55 19.95 13.45
CA TRP A 143 14.00 19.67 13.39
C TRP A 143 14.51 19.32 11.99
N PHE A 144 13.61 19.03 11.05
CA PHE A 144 13.94 18.61 9.69
C PHE A 144 13.70 19.72 8.66
N ILE A 145 13.51 20.99 9.08
CA ILE A 145 13.29 22.13 8.17
C ILE A 145 14.43 22.27 7.16
N GLU A 146 15.67 22.13 7.61
CA GLU A 146 16.88 22.30 6.78
C GLU A 146 17.35 20.98 6.16
N PHE A 147 16.60 19.89 6.33
CA PHE A 147 16.99 18.59 5.81
C PHE A 147 16.83 18.56 4.29
N ASP A 148 17.91 18.30 3.56
CA ASP A 148 17.86 18.16 2.10
C ASP A 148 17.11 16.88 1.72
N THR A 149 15.93 17.04 1.13
CA THR A 149 15.10 15.95 0.62
C THR A 149 15.46 15.60 -0.82
N TYR A 150 16.61 16.05 -1.32
CA TYR A 150 17.11 15.82 -2.66
C TYR A 150 16.10 16.22 -3.74
N GLY A 151 15.33 17.28 -3.51
CA GLY A 151 14.29 17.75 -4.43
C GLY A 151 12.99 16.93 -4.44
N PHE A 152 12.82 15.97 -3.53
CA PHE A 152 11.50 15.41 -3.21
C PHE A 152 10.74 16.35 -2.26
N GLY A 153 9.41 16.23 -2.21
CA GLY A 153 8.65 16.82 -1.12
C GLY A 153 9.01 16.14 0.22
N PRO A 154 9.10 16.86 1.35
CA PRO A 154 9.45 16.26 2.64
C PRO A 154 8.58 15.07 3.00
N GLN A 155 7.26 15.19 2.80
CA GLN A 155 6.32 14.10 3.04
C GLN A 155 6.68 12.84 2.25
N THR A 156 6.81 12.94 0.92
CA THR A 156 7.06 11.76 0.07
C THR A 156 8.43 11.17 0.34
N PHE A 157 9.43 12.00 0.62
CA PHE A 157 10.77 11.56 0.99
C PHE A 157 10.78 10.78 2.30
N PHE A 158 10.27 11.35 3.39
CA PHE A 158 10.29 10.71 4.70
C PHE A 158 9.40 9.47 4.74
N GLN A 159 8.19 9.52 4.14
CA GLN A 159 7.32 8.36 4.06
C GLN A 159 7.97 7.21 3.27
N ALA A 160 8.57 7.49 2.12
CA ALA A 160 9.19 6.44 1.30
C ALA A 160 10.42 5.83 1.98
N THR A 161 11.33 6.67 2.50
CA THR A 161 12.55 6.20 3.17
C THR A 161 12.22 5.42 4.45
N CYS A 162 11.26 5.90 5.24
CA CYS A 162 10.83 5.21 6.46
C CYS A 162 10.09 3.92 6.17
N ALA A 163 9.31 3.83 5.09
CA ALA A 163 8.68 2.57 4.67
C ALA A 163 9.73 1.49 4.37
N VAL A 164 10.78 1.82 3.62
CA VAL A 164 11.90 0.90 3.33
C VAL A 164 12.64 0.53 4.62
N ALA A 165 12.98 1.52 5.44
CA ALA A 165 13.69 1.30 6.71
C ALA A 165 12.87 0.44 7.69
N LEU A 166 11.55 0.61 7.72
CA LEU A 166 10.64 -0.15 8.58
C LEU A 166 10.70 -1.65 8.23
N VAL A 167 10.64 -2.00 6.94
CA VAL A 167 10.73 -3.40 6.50
C VAL A 167 12.08 -4.01 6.93
N VAL A 168 13.18 -3.28 6.72
CA VAL A 168 14.54 -3.73 7.09
C VAL A 168 14.69 -3.92 8.61
N VAL A 169 14.17 -3.00 9.41
CA VAL A 169 14.20 -3.09 10.88
C VAL A 169 13.35 -4.25 11.37
N LEU A 170 12.17 -4.47 10.79
CA LEU A 170 11.30 -5.58 11.14
C LEU A 170 11.94 -6.95 10.89
N GLU A 171 12.85 -7.10 9.93
CA GLU A 171 13.62 -8.34 9.71
C GLU A 171 14.43 -8.78 10.95
N ASN A 172 14.79 -7.82 11.80
CA ASN A 172 15.62 -8.04 12.99
C ASN A 172 14.81 -8.10 14.30
N LEU A 173 13.47 -8.08 14.22
CA LEU A 173 12.57 -8.02 15.39
C LEU A 173 11.64 -9.25 15.46
N PRO A 174 12.13 -10.43 15.92
CA PRO A 174 11.33 -11.65 16.00
C PRO A 174 10.01 -11.52 16.78
N PRO A 175 9.91 -10.77 17.89
CA PRO A 175 8.64 -10.60 18.60
C PRO A 175 7.54 -9.96 17.73
N LEU A 176 7.90 -8.92 16.97
CA LEU A 176 6.96 -8.24 16.07
C LEU A 176 6.62 -9.11 14.86
N GLN A 177 7.61 -9.82 14.31
CA GLN A 177 7.35 -10.80 13.26
C GLN A 177 6.34 -11.86 13.73
N ARG A 178 6.47 -12.38 14.96
CA ARG A 178 5.50 -13.38 15.48
C ARG A 178 4.09 -12.80 15.55
N LEU A 179 3.94 -11.56 16.00
CA LEU A 179 2.64 -10.88 16.05
C LEU A 179 2.06 -10.70 14.63
N LEU A 180 2.86 -10.18 13.70
CA LEU A 180 2.45 -9.91 12.32
C LEU A 180 2.16 -11.20 11.52
N ASN A 181 2.77 -12.33 11.91
CA ASN A 181 2.52 -13.64 11.32
C ASN A 181 1.44 -14.46 12.07
N THR A 182 0.65 -13.83 12.95
CA THR A 182 -0.53 -14.51 13.51
C THR A 182 -1.57 -14.76 12.43
N LYS A 183 -2.36 -15.84 12.57
CA LYS A 183 -3.40 -16.20 11.59
C LYS A 183 -4.39 -15.05 11.33
N LEU A 184 -4.73 -14.30 12.37
CA LEU A 184 -5.64 -13.16 12.27
C LEU A 184 -5.04 -12.04 11.41
N VAL A 185 -3.79 -11.64 11.68
CA VAL A 185 -3.13 -10.56 10.92
C VAL A 185 -2.89 -10.98 9.47
N LEU A 186 -2.50 -12.24 9.24
CA LEU A 186 -2.34 -12.77 7.88
C LEU A 186 -3.67 -12.79 7.12
N TYR A 187 -4.77 -13.21 7.76
CA TYR A 187 -6.11 -13.17 7.16
C TYR A 187 -6.52 -11.73 6.81
N LEU A 188 -6.28 -10.76 7.70
CA LEU A 188 -6.51 -9.35 7.40
C LEU A 188 -5.70 -8.88 6.19
N GLY A 189 -4.46 -9.39 6.04
CA GLY A 189 -3.63 -9.19 4.86
C GLY A 189 -4.25 -9.77 3.59
N GLU A 190 -4.77 -11.00 3.64
CA GLU A 190 -5.40 -11.68 2.49
C GLU A 190 -6.62 -10.91 1.97
N ILE A 191 -7.46 -10.38 2.85
CA ILE A 191 -8.66 -9.62 2.46
C ILE A 191 -8.40 -8.12 2.26
N SER A 192 -7.18 -7.62 2.54
CA SER A 192 -6.88 -6.17 2.59
C SER A 192 -7.20 -5.43 1.28
N TYR A 193 -6.83 -6.01 0.13
CA TYR A 193 -7.15 -5.45 -1.19
C TYR A 193 -8.66 -5.39 -1.43
N SER A 194 -9.38 -6.46 -1.07
CA SER A 194 -10.84 -6.52 -1.20
C SER A 194 -11.53 -5.50 -0.28
N LEU A 195 -11.07 -5.37 0.97
CA LEU A 195 -11.52 -4.33 1.91
C LEU A 195 -11.31 -2.93 1.33
N TYR A 196 -10.13 -2.66 0.79
CA TYR A 196 -9.82 -1.37 0.17
C TYR A 196 -10.77 -1.03 -1.00
N LEU A 197 -11.13 -2.00 -1.84
CA LEU A 197 -12.09 -1.76 -2.92
C LEU A 197 -13.51 -1.45 -2.41
N VAL A 198 -14.01 -2.24 -1.46
CA VAL A 198 -15.43 -2.19 -1.07
C VAL A 198 -15.75 -1.13 -0.01
N HIS A 199 -14.76 -0.66 0.77
CA HIS A 199 -15.06 0.11 1.98
C HIS A 199 -15.82 1.42 1.73
N TRP A 200 -15.53 2.10 0.62
CA TRP A 200 -16.24 3.33 0.28
C TRP A 200 -17.71 3.07 -0.05
N GLY A 201 -17.99 2.02 -0.86
CA GLY A 201 -19.36 1.60 -1.16
C GLY A 201 -20.11 1.14 0.08
N CYS A 202 -19.43 0.43 0.98
CA CYS A 202 -20.00 0.04 2.28
C CYS A 202 -20.32 1.25 3.17
N GLY A 203 -19.48 2.28 3.16
CA GLY A 203 -19.65 3.48 3.99
C GLY A 203 -20.53 4.58 3.38
N LYS A 204 -20.88 4.50 2.09
CA LYS A 204 -21.61 5.53 1.34
C LYS A 204 -22.90 5.01 0.70
N ASN A 205 -23.63 4.17 1.41
CA ASN A 205 -24.95 3.69 0.98
C ASN A 205 -26.05 4.10 1.96
N PHE A 206 -27.30 3.76 1.61
CA PHE A 206 -28.48 4.09 2.43
C PHE A 206 -28.43 3.45 3.83
N LEU A 207 -27.95 2.22 3.94
CA LEU A 207 -27.89 1.51 5.24
C LEU A 207 -26.90 2.14 6.20
N THR A 208 -25.77 2.67 5.71
CA THR A 208 -24.72 3.28 6.55
C THR A 208 -24.85 4.80 6.61
N TYR A 209 -24.55 5.48 5.50
CA TYR A 209 -24.55 6.94 5.46
C TYR A 209 -25.97 7.51 5.56
N GLY A 210 -26.96 6.85 4.96
CA GLY A 210 -28.37 7.23 5.11
C GLY A 210 -28.82 7.13 6.56
N LEU A 211 -28.56 6.00 7.24
CA LEU A 211 -28.85 5.84 8.66
C LEU A 211 -28.22 6.94 9.52
N LYS A 212 -26.95 7.30 9.27
CA LYS A 212 -26.31 8.41 9.98
C LYS A 212 -27.11 9.71 9.85
N LEU A 213 -27.58 10.03 8.63
CA LEU A 213 -28.34 11.26 8.37
C LEU A 213 -29.69 11.21 9.10
N GLU A 214 -30.43 10.11 8.97
CA GLU A 214 -31.71 9.89 9.66
C GLU A 214 -31.57 10.01 11.19
N MET A 215 -30.50 9.47 11.76
CA MET A 215 -30.22 9.61 13.19
C MET A 215 -29.94 11.06 13.59
N ILE A 216 -29.21 11.82 12.77
CA ILE A 216 -28.98 13.24 13.04
C ILE A 216 -30.30 14.01 12.98
N GLU A 217 -31.16 13.72 12.01
CA GLU A 217 -32.49 14.35 11.86
C GLU A 217 -33.43 13.99 13.03
N ALA A 218 -33.35 12.76 13.53
CA ALA A 218 -34.09 12.30 14.70
C ALA A 218 -33.53 12.86 16.05
N GLY A 219 -32.49 13.69 16.02
CA GLY A 219 -31.95 14.37 17.19
C GLY A 219 -30.88 13.57 17.97
N TYR A 220 -30.34 12.49 17.42
CA TYR A 220 -29.22 11.77 18.04
C TYR A 220 -27.92 12.57 17.97
N SER A 221 -27.01 12.33 18.93
CA SER A 221 -25.71 12.99 18.96
C SER A 221 -24.82 12.55 17.79
N LEU A 222 -23.91 13.43 17.36
CA LEU A 222 -22.98 13.13 16.27
C LEU A 222 -22.12 11.89 16.55
N ILE A 223 -21.73 11.67 17.81
CA ILE A 223 -20.94 10.50 18.23
C ILE A 223 -21.74 9.22 18.06
N ALA A 224 -23.02 9.22 18.47
CA ALA A 224 -23.88 8.06 18.33
C ALA A 224 -24.16 7.73 16.86
N SER A 225 -24.48 8.75 16.05
CA SER A 225 -24.73 8.59 14.62
C SER A 225 -23.48 8.15 13.85
N TRP A 226 -22.32 8.72 14.17
CA TRP A 226 -21.05 8.34 13.55
C TRP A 226 -20.54 6.97 14.03
N GLY A 227 -20.71 6.64 15.31
CA GLY A 227 -20.37 5.33 15.85
C GLY A 227 -21.20 4.22 15.22
N SER A 228 -22.50 4.45 15.03
CA SER A 228 -23.40 3.51 14.35
C SER A 228 -23.01 3.31 12.89
N LEU A 229 -22.70 4.39 12.16
CA LEU A 229 -22.12 4.34 10.81
C LEU A 229 -20.86 3.47 10.79
N PHE A 230 -19.91 3.75 11.69
CA PHE A 230 -18.60 3.10 11.70
C PHE A 230 -18.73 1.60 11.95
N VAL A 231 -19.49 1.20 12.98
CA VAL A 231 -19.71 -0.21 13.32
C VAL A 231 -20.37 -0.95 12.15
N LEU A 232 -21.45 -0.39 11.59
CA LEU A 232 -22.15 -1.02 10.48
C LEU A 232 -21.27 -1.12 9.23
N THR A 233 -20.52 -0.05 8.93
CA THR A 233 -19.54 -0.05 7.82
C THR A 233 -18.48 -1.11 8.03
N MET A 234 -17.91 -1.25 9.23
CA MET A 234 -16.90 -2.28 9.51
C MET A 234 -17.45 -3.69 9.31
N VAL A 235 -18.64 -3.99 9.86
CA VAL A 235 -19.27 -5.31 9.67
C VAL A 235 -19.48 -5.61 8.18
N LEU A 236 -20.02 -4.65 7.43
CA LEU A 236 -20.24 -4.79 5.98
C LEU A 236 -18.93 -4.94 5.22
N CYS A 237 -17.90 -4.14 5.56
CA CYS A 237 -16.57 -4.23 4.95
C CYS A 237 -15.96 -5.62 5.15
N PHE A 238 -15.94 -6.14 6.38
CA PHE A 238 -15.38 -7.46 6.66
C PHE A 238 -16.13 -8.57 5.92
N TRP A 239 -17.46 -8.51 5.92
CA TRP A 239 -18.27 -9.52 5.24
C TRP A 239 -18.14 -9.43 3.72
N LEU A 240 -18.39 -8.28 3.10
CA LEU A 240 -18.26 -8.09 1.66
C LEU A 240 -16.82 -8.25 1.17
N GLY A 241 -15.84 -7.84 1.97
CA GLY A 241 -14.42 -8.02 1.69
C GLY A 241 -14.03 -9.49 1.62
N ASP A 242 -14.45 -10.32 2.58
CA ASP A 242 -14.22 -11.78 2.55
C ASP A 242 -14.95 -12.44 1.37
N VAL A 243 -16.20 -12.06 1.11
CA VAL A 243 -16.97 -12.57 -0.04
C VAL A 243 -16.29 -12.22 -1.37
N HIS A 244 -15.91 -10.95 -1.55
CA HIS A 244 -15.20 -10.48 -2.73
C HIS A 244 -13.86 -11.21 -2.90
N TRP A 245 -13.10 -11.37 -1.82
CA TRP A 245 -11.83 -12.09 -1.85
C TRP A 245 -11.99 -13.54 -2.32
N ARG A 246 -12.96 -14.29 -1.79
CA ARG A 246 -13.17 -15.71 -2.15
C ARG A 246 -13.74 -15.91 -3.55
N LEU A 247 -14.68 -15.04 -3.94
CA LEU A 247 -15.46 -15.21 -5.17
C LEU A 247 -14.86 -14.50 -6.38
N VAL A 248 -14.13 -13.41 -6.17
CA VAL A 248 -13.56 -12.60 -7.25
C VAL A 248 -12.05 -12.72 -7.24
N ASP A 249 -11.37 -12.23 -6.20
CA ASP A 249 -9.91 -12.09 -6.18
C ASP A 249 -9.19 -13.43 -6.37
N GLN A 250 -9.47 -14.41 -5.52
CA GLN A 250 -8.90 -15.77 -5.64
C GLN A 250 -9.29 -16.48 -6.94
N LYS A 251 -10.42 -16.15 -7.54
CA LYS A 251 -10.86 -16.75 -8.81
C LYS A 251 -10.12 -16.10 -9.99
N SER A 252 -9.87 -14.80 -9.94
CA SER A 252 -9.06 -14.06 -10.92
C SER A 252 -7.62 -14.56 -10.96
N VAL A 253 -7.01 -14.82 -9.80
CA VAL A 253 -5.65 -15.41 -9.73
C VAL A 253 -5.63 -16.81 -10.34
N ARG A 254 -6.62 -17.65 -10.01
CA ARG A 254 -6.75 -19.00 -10.60
C ARG A 254 -6.96 -18.95 -12.11
N PHE A 255 -7.79 -18.02 -12.58
CA PHE A 255 -8.03 -17.80 -14.00
C PHE A 255 -6.76 -17.37 -14.73
N SER A 256 -6.00 -16.42 -14.17
CA SER A 256 -4.71 -15.98 -14.71
C SER A 256 -3.71 -17.14 -14.84
N HIS A 257 -3.58 -17.97 -13.80
CA HIS A 257 -2.73 -19.17 -13.86
C HIS A 257 -3.20 -20.19 -14.89
N TRP A 258 -4.50 -20.42 -14.99
CA TRP A 258 -5.06 -21.31 -16.01
C TRP A 258 -4.77 -20.78 -17.42
N LEU A 259 -4.91 -19.47 -17.62
CA LEU A 259 -4.67 -18.82 -18.91
C LEU A 259 -3.19 -18.91 -19.32
N SER A 260 -2.26 -18.60 -18.41
CA SER A 260 -0.82 -18.74 -18.65
C SER A 260 -0.45 -20.17 -19.07
N ARG A 261 -0.93 -21.18 -18.33
CA ARG A 261 -0.72 -22.60 -18.69
C ARG A 261 -1.32 -22.97 -20.04
N SER A 262 -2.51 -22.49 -20.35
CA SER A 262 -3.22 -22.82 -21.60
C SER A 262 -2.56 -22.19 -22.81
N LEU A 263 -1.97 -21.00 -22.65
CA LEU A 263 -1.27 -20.27 -23.71
C LEU A 263 0.23 -20.62 -23.80
N GLY A 264 0.77 -21.40 -22.85
CA GLY A 264 2.17 -21.80 -22.84
C GLY A 264 3.15 -20.67 -22.48
N ILE A 265 2.69 -19.68 -21.71
CA ILE A 265 3.47 -18.52 -21.23
C ILE A 265 3.71 -18.61 -19.73
#